data_AF-A0A3D5L2P5-F1
#
_entry.id   AF-A0A3D5L2P5-F1
#
_cell.length_a   1.000
_cell.length_b   1.000
_cell.length_c   1.000
_cell.angle_alpha   90.00
_cell.angle_beta   90.00
_cell.angle_gamma   90.00
#
_symmetry.space_group_name_H-M   'P 1'
#
loop_
_entity.id
_entity.type
_entity.pdbx_description
1 polymer ?
#
loop_
_entity_poly.entity_id
_entity_poly.type
_entity_poly.pdbx_seq_one_letter_code
_entity_poly.pdbx_strand_id
1 'polypeptide(L)' 'MHELKEEEIIALGAYEVLLKEYVPDAGCEGYLLRHKKTGARICLLPADDNNKTFYIAFRTTPKDSTGVAHI' A
#
# COMPACT_ATOMS: atom_id res chain seq x y z
N MET A 1 14.75 1.41 -16.37
CA MET A 1 14.04 1.46 -15.09
C MET A 1 12.91 2.47 -15.20
N HIS A 2 11.69 2.12 -14.80
CA HIS A 2 10.57 3.03 -14.80
C HIS A 2 10.38 3.54 -13.38
N GLU A 3 10.79 4.78 -13.15
CA GLU A 3 10.59 5.47 -11.88
C GLU A 3 9.12 5.85 -11.76
N LEU A 4 8.46 5.39 -10.69
CA LEU A 4 7.04 5.68 -10.45
C LEU A 4 6.89 7.17 -10.13
N LYS A 5 6.14 7.88 -10.97
CA LYS A 5 5.91 9.31 -10.78
C LYS A 5 4.60 9.55 -10.04
N GLU A 6 4.62 10.48 -9.10
CA GLU A 6 3.42 10.88 -8.36
C GLU A 6 2.29 11.35 -9.29
N GLU A 7 2.65 12.01 -10.38
CA GLU A 7 1.74 12.46 -11.45
C GLU A 7 0.94 11.32 -12.07
N GLU A 8 1.53 10.14 -12.23
CA GLU A 8 0.87 8.95 -12.78
C GLU A 8 -0.18 8.42 -11.80
N ILE A 9 0.11 8.47 -10.50
CA ILE A 9 -0.83 8.09 -9.44
C ILE A 9 -2.01 9.07 -9.41
N ILE A 10 -1.73 10.38 -9.51
CA ILE A 10 -2.75 11.43 -9.54
C ILE A 10 -3.65 11.28 -10.78
N ALA A 11 -3.06 10.97 -11.94
CA ALA A 11 -3.76 10.78 -13.21
C ALA A 11 -4.78 9.62 -13.16
N LEU A 12 -4.60 8.62 -12.30
CA LEU A 12 -5.59 7.55 -12.09
C LEU A 12 -6.91 8.07 -11.52
N GLY A 13 -6.92 9.25 -10.89
CA GLY A 13 -8.12 9.92 -10.38
C GLY A 13 -8.78 9.26 -9.16
N ALA A 14 -8.57 7.96 -8.94
CA ALA A 14 -9.19 7.16 -7.87
C ALA A 14 -8.46 7.23 -6.52
N TYR A 15 -7.22 7.72 -6.50
CA TYR A 15 -6.35 7.71 -5.33
C TYR A 15 -5.92 9.12 -4.92
N GLU A 16 -5.63 9.27 -3.64
CA GLU A 16 -5.01 10.44 -3.03
C GLU A 16 -3.66 10.00 -2.45
N VAL A 17 -2.61 10.77 -2.72
CA VAL A 17 -1.29 10.56 -2.12
C VAL A 17 -1.28 11.25 -0.76
N LEU A 18 -1.08 10.48 0.31
CA LEU A 18 -1.06 10.99 1.68
C LEU A 18 0.35 11.28 2.17
N LEU A 19 1.31 10.46 1.76
CA LEU A 19 2.71 10.56 2.17
C LEU A 19 3.60 10.02 1.06
N LYS A 20 4.73 10.68 0.88
CA LYS A 20 5.88 10.21 0.11
C LYS A 20 7.11 10.34 0.99
N GLU A 21 7.83 9.23 1.21
CA GLU A 21 9.03 9.22 2.04
C GLU A 21 10.03 8.17 1.57
N TYR A 22 11.32 8.48 1.70
CA TYR A 22 12.36 7.47 1.51
C TYR A 22 12.34 6.48 2.68
N VAL A 23 12.33 5.18 2.38
CA VAL A 23 12.37 4.09 3.36
C VAL A 23 13.77 3.46 3.32
N PRO A 24 14.70 3.82 4.24
CA PRO A 24 16.09 3.40 4.16
C PRO A 24 16.27 1.88 4.19
N ASP A 25 15.50 1.20 5.03
CA ASP A 25 15.59 -0.26 5.20
C ASP A 25 15.14 -1.03 3.95
N ALA A 26 14.24 -0.43 3.16
CA ALA A 26 13.74 -0.99 1.91
C ALA A 26 14.47 -0.44 0.67
N GLY A 27 15.31 0.58 0.84
CA GLY A 27 16.08 1.20 -0.25
C GLY A 27 15.23 1.85 -1.35
N CYS A 28 14.04 2.37 -1.02
CA CYS A 28 13.12 2.94 -2.02
C CYS A 28 12.32 4.15 -1.52
N GLU A 29 11.77 4.92 -2.46
CA GLU A 29 10.76 5.95 -2.22
C GLU A 29 9.39 5.28 -2.02
N GLY A 30 8.91 5.25 -0.77
CA GLY A 30 7.60 4.72 -0.41
C GLY A 30 6.49 5.74 -0.60
N TYR A 31 5.30 5.24 -0.97
CA TYR A 31 4.08 6.05 -1.07
C TYR A 31 2.96 5.46 -0.21
N LEU A 32 2.32 6.30 0.60
CA LEU A 32 1.06 5.97 1.25
C LEU A 32 -0.09 6.63 0.50
N LEU A 33 -1.02 5.82 0.00
CA LEU A 33 -2.19 6.27 -0.75
C LEU A 33 -3.49 5.97 0.01
N ARG A 34 -4.53 6.72 -0.33
CA ARG A 34 -5.92 6.45 0.04
C ARG A 34 -6.78 6.30 -1.19
N HIS A 35 -7.53 5.21 -1.29
CA HIS A 35 -8.57 5.06 -2.30
C HIS A 35 -9.78 5.93 -1.95
N LYS A 36 -10.15 6.86 -2.84
CA LYS A 36 -11.16 7.89 -2.57
C LYS A 36 -12.54 7.31 -2.24
N LYS A 37 -12.94 6.24 -2.93
CA LYS A 37 -14.28 5.65 -2.78
C LYS A 37 -14.45 4.85 -1.49
N THR A 38 -13.47 4.01 -1.14
CA THR A 38 -13.60 3.07 0.00
C THR A 38 -12.86 3.52 1.24
N GLY A 39 -11.94 4.48 1.12
CA GLY A 39 -11.01 4.87 2.18
C GLY A 39 -9.91 3.84 2.46
N ALA A 40 -9.80 2.77 1.66
CA ALA A 40 -8.73 1.79 1.80
C ALA A 40 -7.36 2.46 1.66
N ARG A 41 -6.40 2.01 2.47
CA ARG A 41 -5.01 2.50 2.44
C ARG A 41 -4.15 1.54 1.65
N ILE A 42 -3.25 2.09 0.83
CA ILE A 42 -2.32 1.35 -0.01
C ILE A 42 -0.92 1.87 0.28
N CYS A 43 0.02 0.96 0.53
CA CYS A 43 1.44 1.28 0.62
C CYS A 43 2.12 0.76 -0.65
N LEU A 44 2.80 1.63 -1.38
CA LEU A 44 3.62 1.27 -2.54
C LEU A 44 5.09 1.39 -2.17
N LEU A 45 5.86 0.33 -2.45
CA LEU A 45 7.30 0.27 -2.27
C LEU A 45 7.92 -0.13 -3.62
N PRO A 46 8.21 0.85 -4.50
CA PRO A 46 8.82 0.59 -5.81
C PRO A 46 10.27 0.16 -5.62
N ALA A 47 10.59 -1.07 -5.98
CA ALA A 47 11.95 -1.60 -5.94
C ALA A 47 12.37 -2.06 -7.33
N ASP A 48 13.68 -2.01 -7.63
CA ASP A 48 14.25 -2.60 -8.85
C ASP A 48 14.44 -4.11 -8.67
N ASP A 49 13.33 -4.82 -8.45
CA ASP A 49 13.26 -6.27 -8.34
C ASP A 49 12.15 -6.82 -9.24
N ASN A 50 12.46 -7.90 -9.96
CA ASN A 50 11.50 -8.61 -10.80
C ASN A 50 10.48 -9.40 -9.97
N ASN A 51 10.82 -9.75 -8.72
CA ASN A 51 9.95 -10.45 -7.79
C ASN A 51 8.97 -9.47 -7.12
N LYS A 52 7.80 -9.32 -7.72
CA LYS A 52 6.74 -8.47 -7.18
C LYS A 52 5.93 -9.22 -6.13
N THR A 53 5.76 -8.61 -4.97
CA THR A 53 4.88 -9.10 -3.90
C THR A 53 3.75 -8.11 -3.66
N PHE A 54 2.57 -8.62 -3.29
CA PHE A 54 1.47 -7.81 -2.76
C PHE A 54 0.94 -8.45 -1.48
N TYR A 55 0.43 -7.62 -0.58
CA TYR A 55 -0.19 -8.06 0.66
C TYR A 55 -1.48 -7.28 0.92
N ILE A 56 -2.44 -7.91 1.58
CA ILE A 56 -3.68 -7.29 2.01
C ILE A 56 -3.88 -7.61 3.49
N ALA A 57 -4.11 -6.57 4.28
CA ALA A 57 -4.34 -6.67 5.70
C ALA A 57 -5.78 -6.26 6.03
N PHE A 58 -6.47 -7.09 6.80
CA PHE A 58 -7.74 -6.73 7.42
C PHE A 58 -7.54 -6.60 8.93
N ARG A 59 -8.23 -5.63 9.54
CA ARG A 59 -8.29 -5.55 11.00
C ARG A 59 -9.25 -6.62 11.50
N THR A 60 -8.70 -7.69 12.08
CA THR A 60 -9.48 -8.77 12.69
C THR A 60 -9.34 -8.70 14.21
N THR A 61 -10.39 -8.22 14.89
CA THR A 61 -10.43 -8.20 16.37
C THR A 61 -11.37 -9.30 16.85
N PRO A 62 -10.86 -10.49 17.21
CA PRO A 62 -11.71 -11.58 17.68
C PRO A 62 -12.33 -11.21 19.04
N LYS A 63 -13.59 -11.60 19.25
CA LYS A 63 -14.32 -11.36 20.51
C LYS A 63 -14.24 -12.55 21.48
N ASP A 64 -13.84 -13.70 20.98
CA ASP A 64 -13.80 -14.97 21.71
C ASP A 64 -12.71 -15.89 21.11
N SER A 65 -12.52 -17.06 21.74
CA SER A 65 -11.50 -18.04 21.38
C SER A 65 -11.97 -19.08 20.34
N THR A 66 -13.00 -18.77 19.55
CA THR A 66 -13.54 -19.71 18.55
C THR A 66 -12.68 -19.85 17.30
N GLY A 67 -11.74 -18.92 17.07
CA GLY A 67 -10.86 -18.94 15.90
C GLY A 67 -11.48 -18.36 14.63
N VAL A 68 -12.61 -17.66 14.70
CA VAL A 68 -13.34 -17.08 13.54
C VAL A 68 -12.49 -16.20 12.61
N ALA A 69 -11.42 -15.57 13.09
CA ALA A 69 -10.53 -14.79 12.24
C ALA A 69 -9.50 -15.63 11.47
N HIS A 70 -9.26 -16.87 11.91
CA HIS A 70 -8.32 -17.81 11.32
C HIS A 70 -9.00 -18.79 10.36
N ILE A 71 -10.16 -19.33 10.77
CA ILE A 71 -11.00 -20.24 9.96
C ILE A 71 -11.60 -19.45 8.80
#